data_AF-A0A973AQS5-F1
#
_entry.id   AF-A0A973AQS5-F1
#
_cell.length_a   1.000
_cell.length_b   1.000
_cell.length_c   1.000
_cell.angle_alpha   90.00
_cell.angle_beta   90.00
_cell.angle_gamma   90.00
#
_symmetry.space_group_name_H-M   'P 1'
#
loop_
_entity.id
_entity.type
_entity.pdbx_description
1 polymer ?
#
loop_
_entity_poly.entity_id
_entity_poly.type
_entity_poly.pdbx_seq_one_letter_code
_entity_poly.pdbx_strand_id
1 'polypeptide(L)' 'MTTTTLKQGTVSRREALVAAFLALFLGSVLTFGVGLASPDAVHNAAHDWRHSMGFPCH' A
#
# COMPACT_ATOMS: atom_id res chain seq x y z
N MET A 1 23.56 17.65 -25.87
CA MET A 1 22.58 16.71 -25.30
C MET A 1 23.35 15.82 -24.33
N THR A 2 23.29 16.09 -23.02
CA THR A 2 24.05 15.37 -21.99
C THR A 2 23.15 14.33 -21.35
N THR A 3 23.42 13.05 -21.61
CA THR A 3 22.71 11.92 -21.01
C THR A 3 23.35 11.55 -19.68
N THR A 4 22.65 11.82 -18.59
CA THR A 4 23.03 11.38 -17.25
C THR A 4 22.62 9.92 -17.09
N THR A 5 23.58 8.99 -17.16
CA THR A 5 23.35 7.58 -16.81
C THR A 5 23.13 7.47 -15.30
N LEU A 6 21.91 7.14 -14.88
CA LEU A 6 21.60 6.84 -13.50
C LEU A 6 22.20 5.49 -13.13
N LYS A 7 22.99 5.46 -12.05
CA LYS A 7 23.60 4.24 -11.52
C LYS A 7 22.50 3.44 -10.81
N GLN A 8 22.06 2.34 -11.41
CA GLN A 8 21.06 1.44 -10.82
C GLN A 8 21.64 0.83 -9.53
N GLY A 9 21.06 1.18 -8.38
CA GLY A 9 21.43 0.58 -7.09
C GLY A 9 21.01 -0.88 -7.05
N THR A 10 21.94 -1.79 -6.75
CA THR A 10 21.63 -3.20 -6.52
C THR A 10 21.05 -3.38 -5.13
N VAL A 11 19.74 -3.66 -5.03
CA VAL A 11 19.08 -3.99 -3.76
C VAL A 11 19.52 -5.38 -3.31
N SER A 12 20.02 -5.50 -2.07
CA SER A 12 20.38 -6.80 -1.54
C SER A 12 19.13 -7.65 -1.28
N ARG A 13 19.25 -8.98 -1.39
CA ARG A 13 18.12 -9.88 -1.09
C ARG A 13 17.61 -9.74 0.35
N ARG A 14 18.48 -9.34 1.28
CA ARG A 14 18.10 -9.04 2.67
C ARG A 14 17.23 -7.79 2.75
N GLU A 15 17.62 -6.70 2.08
CA GLU A 15 16.79 -5.48 2.00
C GLU A 15 15.44 -5.76 1.35
N ALA A 16 15.43 -6.52 0.26
CA ALA A 16 14.18 -6.90 -0.41
C ALA A 16 13.25 -7.70 0.52
N LEU A 17 13.80 -8.65 1.30
CA LEU A 17 13.02 -9.42 2.27
C LEU A 17 12.49 -8.54 3.41
N VAL A 18 13.32 -7.64 3.95
CA VAL A 18 12.88 -6.70 4.99
C VAL A 18 11.74 -5.82 4.47
N ALA A 19 11.88 -5.26 3.27
CA ALA A 19 10.82 -4.48 2.65
C ALA A 19 9.54 -5.29 2.43
N ALA A 20 9.66 -6.54 1.98
CA ALA A 20 8.52 -7.44 1.79
C ALA A 20 7.81 -7.75 3.12
N PHE A 21 8.55 -8.02 4.19
CA PHE A 21 7.98 -8.24 5.52
C PHE A 21 7.26 -7.01 6.06
N LEU A 22 7.84 -5.81 5.89
CA LEU A 22 7.20 -4.56 6.30
C LEU A 22 5.92 -4.30 5.51
N ALA A 23 5.94 -4.54 4.20
CA ALA A 23 4.75 -4.40 3.35
C ALA A 23 3.65 -5.38 3.78
N LEU A 24 4.00 -6.63 4.05
CA LEU A 24 3.06 -7.67 4.48
C LEU A 24 2.49 -7.35 5.87
N PHE A 25 3.34 -6.92 6.80
CA PHE A 25 2.93 -6.47 8.13
C PHE A 25 1.97 -5.29 8.04
N LEU A 26 2.34 -4.23 7.32
CA LEU A 26 1.49 -3.06 7.14
C LEU A 26 0.15 -3.42 6.49
N GLY A 27 0.17 -4.20 5.40
CA GLY A 27 -1.05 -4.65 4.72
C GLY A 27 -1.95 -5.49 5.63
N SER A 28 -1.36 -6.34 6.48
CA SER A 28 -2.12 -7.13 7.45
C SER A 28 -2.77 -6.24 8.51
N VAL A 29 -2.02 -5.27 9.07
CA VAL A 29 -2.55 -4.32 10.07
C VAL A 29 -3.71 -3.52 9.51
N LEU A 30 -3.62 -3.06 8.26
CA LEU A 30 -4.71 -2.32 7.61
C LEU A 30 -5.95 -3.21 7.42
N THR A 31 -5.76 -4.42 6.89
CA THR A 31 -6.86 -5.35 6.61
C THR A 31 -7.58 -5.80 7.89
N PHE A 32 -6.83 -6.27 8.87
CA PHE A 32 -7.39 -6.73 10.14
C PHE A 32 -7.85 -5.58 11.02
N GLY A 33 -7.12 -4.46 11.03
CA GLY A 33 -7.45 -3.28 11.82
C GLY A 33 -8.78 -2.68 11.40
N VAL A 34 -9.07 -2.60 10.10
CA VAL A 34 -10.38 -2.15 9.63
C VAL A 34 -11.44 -3.25 9.76
N GLY A 35 -11.11 -4.50 9.43
CA GLY A 35 -12.05 -5.62 9.51
C GLY A 35 -12.57 -5.91 10.93
N LEU A 36 -11.76 -5.65 11.97
CA LEU A 36 -12.11 -5.84 13.38
C LEU A 36 -12.46 -4.54 14.11
N ALA A 37 -12.52 -3.40 13.39
CA ALA A 37 -12.86 -2.12 13.99
C ALA A 37 -14.31 -2.13 14.51
N SER A 38 -14.50 -1.82 15.80
CA SER A 38 -15.84 -1.65 16.38
C SER A 38 -16.63 -0.46 15.81
N PRO A 39 -16.00 0.67 15.41
CA PRO A 39 -16.73 1.75 14.76
C PRO A 39 -17.16 1.36 13.34
N ASP A 40 -18.48 1.29 13.11
CA ASP A 40 -19.08 0.98 11.81
C ASP A 40 -18.57 1.91 10.69
N ALA A 41 -18.25 3.17 11.02
CA ALA A 41 -17.71 4.14 10.07
C ALA A 41 -16.38 3.69 9.43
N VAL A 42 -15.48 3.08 10.21
CA VAL A 42 -14.16 2.63 9.72
C VAL A 42 -14.32 1.35 8.88
N HIS A 43 -15.18 0.44 9.33
CA HIS A 43 -15.51 -0.79 8.60
C HIS A 43 -16.19 -0.47 7.25
N ASN A 44 -17.20 0.40 7.27
CA ASN A 44 -17.92 0.83 6.08
C ASN A 44 -17.02 1.63 5.13
N ALA A 45 -16.11 2.49 5.63
CA ALA A 45 -15.17 3.20 4.78
C ALA A 45 -14.27 2.27 3.94
N ALA A 46 -13.85 1.11 4.47
CA ALA A 46 -13.13 0.12 3.67
C ALA A 46 -13.99 -0.54 2.59
N HIS A 47 -15.29 -0.76 2.87
CA HIS A 47 -16.22 -1.29 1.88
C HIS A 47 -16.62 -0.26 0.81
N ASP A 48 -16.66 1.02 1.17
CA ASP A 48 -17.06 2.14 0.31
C ASP A 48 -15.96 2.57 -0.69
N TRP A 49 -14.75 2.02 -0.55
CA TRP A 49 -13.64 2.27 -1.49
C TRP A 49 -14.04 1.94 -2.95
N ARG A 50 -14.85 0.89 -3.17
CA ARG A 50 -15.33 0.53 -4.52
C ARG A 50 -16.18 1.61 -5.19
N HIS A 51 -16.97 2.36 -4.42
CA HIS A 51 -17.79 3.46 -4.95
C HIS A 51 -16.99 4.77 -5.07
N SER A 52 -15.93 4.93 -4.27
CA SER A 52 -15.06 6.10 -4.24
C SER A 52 -13.95 6.09 -5.31
N MET A 53 -13.54 4.89 -5.77
CA MET A 53 -12.57 4.71 -6.85
C MET A 53 -13.10 5.10 -8.23
N GLY A 54 -14.42 5.27 -8.37
CA GLY A 54 -15.03 5.93 -9.52
C GLY A 54 -14.82 7.44 -9.43
N PHE A 55 -13.57 7.89 -9.48
CA PHE A 55 -13.30 9.31 -9.73
C PHE A 55 -13.90 9.63 -11.11
N PRO A 56 -14.83 10.59 -11.23
CA PRO A 56 -15.34 10.97 -12.53
C PRO A 56 -14.19 11.62 -13.30
N CYS A 57 -13.69 10.94 -14.32
CA CYS A 57 -12.87 11.56 -15.36
C CYS A 57 -13.82 12.29 -16.34
N HIS A 58 -14.54 13.27 -15.79
CA HIS A 58 -15.37 14.28 -16.46
C HIS A 58 -16.06 15.12 -15.38
#